data_AF-A0A1U9N6W3-F1
#
_entry.id   AF-A0A1U9N6W3-F1
#
_cell.length_a   1.000
_cell.length_b   1.000
_cell.length_c   1.000
_cell.angle_alpha   90.00
_cell.angle_beta   90.00
_cell.angle_gamma   90.00
#
_symmetry.space_group_name_H-M   'P 1'
#
loop_
_entity.id
_entity.type
_entity.pdbx_description
1 polymer ?
#
loop_
_entity_poly.entity_id
_entity_poly.type
_entity_poly.pdbx_seq_one_letter_code
_entity_poly.pdbx_strand_id
1 'polypeptide(L)'
;MTNGEKIEIKLCNHGVGPAIFKSIAFSHGNSEFRVKNYNDYKVLFSSVGVSLEKISHKLASLDDQSALYQGTEVTLLAFEGTQSDNELHAKICAALSQLTLEIKYECIYGKIHTFKVKL
;
A
#
# COMPACT_ATOMS: atom_id res chain seq x y z
N MET A 1 -19.91 -21.52 4.79
CA MET A 1 -19.09 -20.72 3.86
C MET A 1 -18.12 -19.94 4.73
N THR A 2 -16.83 -20.23 4.67
CA THR A 2 -15.80 -19.42 5.33
C THR A 2 -15.72 -18.11 4.54
N ASN A 3 -16.09 -17.01 5.17
CA ASN A 3 -15.94 -15.67 4.61
C ASN A 3 -14.45 -15.36 4.47
N GLY A 4 -14.06 -14.65 3.40
CA GLY A 4 -12.73 -14.07 3.28
C GLY A 4 -12.49 -13.00 4.35
N GLU A 5 -11.23 -12.60 4.53
CA GLU A 5 -10.90 -11.48 5.40
C GLU A 5 -10.95 -10.15 4.62
N LYS A 6 -11.07 -9.05 5.34
CA LYS A 6 -10.93 -7.73 4.73
C LYS A 6 -9.46 -7.51 4.39
N ILE A 7 -9.15 -7.20 3.13
CA ILE A 7 -7.78 -6.92 2.71
C ILE A 7 -7.52 -5.42 2.77
N GLU A 8 -6.69 -4.99 3.73
CA GLU A 8 -6.23 -3.62 3.87
C GLU A 8 -4.75 -3.55 4.28
N ILE A 9 -4.01 -2.59 3.73
CA ILE A 9 -2.65 -2.25 4.18
C ILE A 9 -2.71 -0.88 4.82
N LYS A 10 -2.26 -0.83 6.07
CA LYS A 10 -2.19 0.36 6.89
C LYS A 10 -0.74 0.70 7.21
N LEU A 11 -0.44 1.99 7.25
CA LEU A 11 0.83 2.52 7.72
C LEU A 11 0.60 3.12 9.10
N CYS A 12 1.34 2.62 10.08
CA CYS A 12 1.23 3.04 11.47
C CYS A 12 2.56 3.64 11.92
N ASN A 13 2.53 4.85 12.50
CA ASN A 13 3.72 5.45 13.09
C ASN A 13 3.82 5.10 14.58
N HIS A 14 4.62 4.08 14.88
CA HIS A 14 4.96 3.66 16.25
C HIS A 14 6.19 4.39 16.83
N GLY A 15 6.74 5.39 16.12
CA GLY A 15 7.86 6.20 16.58
C GLY A 15 7.47 7.21 17.67
N VAL A 16 8.45 7.97 18.13
CA VAL A 16 8.29 9.01 19.17
C VAL A 16 7.90 10.40 18.63
N GLY A 17 7.76 10.54 17.32
CA GLY A 17 7.40 11.79 16.67
C GLY A 17 6.94 11.57 15.22
N PRO A 18 6.55 12.62 14.49
CA PRO A 18 6.10 12.49 13.11
C PRO A 18 7.16 11.86 12.20
N ALA A 19 6.67 11.06 11.25
CA ALA A 19 7.44 10.55 10.14
C ALA A 19 7.04 11.32 8.88
N ILE A 20 8.01 11.95 8.22
CA ILE A 20 7.77 12.69 6.98
C ILE A 20 8.03 11.75 5.81
N PHE A 21 7.00 11.41 5.04
CA PHE A 21 7.14 10.56 3.87
C PHE A 21 8.02 11.24 2.81
N LYS A 22 8.95 10.48 2.25
CA LYS A 22 9.82 10.93 1.15
C LYS A 22 9.52 10.22 -0.15
N SER A 23 9.12 8.95 -0.09
CA SER A 23 8.64 8.20 -1.26
C SER A 23 7.94 6.91 -0.86
N ILE A 24 6.98 6.49 -1.67
CA ILE A 24 6.37 5.17 -1.64
C ILE A 24 6.59 4.52 -3.00
N ALA A 25 7.14 3.31 -2.98
CA ALA A 25 7.39 2.52 -4.19
C ALA A 25 6.92 1.09 -4.00
N PHE A 26 6.40 0.50 -5.06
CA PHE A 26 6.10 -0.92 -5.14
C PHE A 26 7.06 -1.56 -6.13
N SER A 27 7.51 -2.77 -5.84
CA SER A 27 8.33 -3.56 -6.76
C SER A 27 7.60 -4.84 -7.14
N HIS A 28 7.67 -5.20 -8.43
CA HIS A 28 7.20 -6.47 -8.96
C HIS A 28 8.28 -7.04 -9.89
N GLY A 29 8.89 -8.16 -9.50
CA GLY A 29 10.07 -8.70 -10.20
C GLY A 29 11.21 -7.68 -10.20
N ASN A 30 11.67 -7.30 -11.40
CA ASN A 30 12.74 -6.31 -11.60
C ASN A 30 12.24 -4.88 -11.83
N SER A 31 10.92 -4.65 -11.74
CA SER A 31 10.31 -3.35 -12.03
C SER A 31 9.96 -2.61 -10.74
N GLU A 32 10.35 -1.33 -10.64
CA GLU A 32 9.94 -0.40 -9.58
C GLU A 32 8.82 0.52 -10.10
N PHE A 33 7.76 0.67 -9.31
CA PHE A 33 6.61 1.54 -9.56
C PHE A 33 6.52 2.57 -8.43
N ARG A 34 6.80 3.84 -8.75
CA ARG A 34 6.58 4.95 -7.81
C ARG A 34 5.16 5.44 -7.98
N VAL A 35 4.40 5.40 -6.90
CA VAL A 35 2.97 5.68 -6.95
C VAL A 35 2.72 7.09 -6.43
N LYS A 36 2.29 7.99 -7.31
CA LYS A 36 1.99 9.39 -6.99
C LYS A 36 0.53 9.76 -7.22
N ASN A 37 -0.17 8.97 -8.01
CA ASN A 37 -1.57 9.20 -8.35
C ASN A 37 -2.29 7.88 -8.62
N TYR A 38 -3.60 7.98 -8.85
CA TYR A 38 -4.45 6.83 -9.14
C TYR A 38 -4.03 6.04 -10.39
N ASN A 39 -3.55 6.71 -11.43
CA ASN A 39 -3.15 6.05 -12.67
C ASN A 39 -1.90 5.17 -12.47
N ASP A 40 -0.98 5.59 -11.59
CA ASP A 40 0.18 4.77 -11.24
C ASP A 40 -0.24 3.48 -10.52
N TYR A 41 -1.24 3.55 -9.64
CA TYR A 41 -1.85 2.37 -9.04
C TYR A 41 -2.49 1.46 -10.09
N LYS A 42 -3.19 2.00 -11.09
CA LYS A 42 -3.76 1.19 -12.18
C LYS A 42 -2.68 0.43 -12.94
N VAL A 43 -1.57 1.08 -13.27
CA VAL A 43 -0.45 0.45 -13.97
C VAL A 43 0.19 -0.64 -13.10
N LEU A 44 0.45 -0.35 -11.84
CA LEU A 44 0.99 -1.31 -10.86
C LEU A 44 0.10 -2.56 -10.76
N PHE A 45 -1.19 -2.39 -10.47
CA PHE A 45 -2.10 -3.52 -10.27
C PHE A 45 -2.38 -4.28 -11.57
N SER A 46 -2.38 -3.60 -12.72
CA SER A 46 -2.45 -4.27 -14.02
C SER A 46 -1.23 -5.17 -14.26
N SER A 47 -0.05 -4.77 -13.79
CA SER A 47 1.17 -5.58 -13.91
C SER A 47 1.10 -6.91 -13.13
N VAL A 48 0.22 -7.01 -12.13
CA VAL A 48 -0.05 -8.23 -11.35
C VAL A 48 -1.43 -8.84 -11.68
N GLY A 49 -2.02 -8.50 -12.84
CA GLY A 49 -3.26 -9.11 -13.33
C GLY A 49 -4.55 -8.62 -12.66
N VAL A 50 -4.51 -7.47 -11.98
CA VAL A 50 -5.65 -6.87 -11.28
C VAL A 50 -6.09 -5.57 -11.97
N SER A 51 -7.32 -5.56 -12.47
CA SER A 51 -7.95 -4.37 -13.04
C SER A 51 -8.70 -3.62 -11.95
N LEU A 52 -8.11 -2.57 -11.39
CA LEU A 52 -8.73 -1.78 -10.31
C LEU A 52 -10.12 -1.22 -10.68
N GLU A 53 -10.34 -0.88 -11.94
CA GLU A 53 -11.63 -0.36 -12.43
C GLU A 53 -12.80 -1.35 -12.27
N LYS A 54 -12.51 -2.63 -12.03
CA LYS A 54 -13.52 -3.70 -11.87
C LYS A 54 -13.76 -4.10 -10.42
N ILE A 55 -13.09 -3.46 -9.46
CA ILE A 55 -13.06 -3.88 -8.06
C ILE A 55 -13.31 -2.65 -7.20
N SER A 56 -14.15 -2.75 -6.16
CA SER A 56 -14.31 -1.64 -5.22
C SER A 56 -13.06 -1.51 -4.35
N HIS A 57 -12.50 -0.31 -4.24
CA HIS A 57 -11.24 -0.09 -3.52
C HIS A 57 -11.14 1.33 -2.98
N LYS A 58 -10.28 1.49 -1.97
CA LYS A 58 -9.82 2.77 -1.44
C LYS A 58 -8.31 2.82 -1.54
N LEU A 59 -7.78 3.92 -2.02
CA LEU A 59 -6.35 4.16 -2.17
C LEU A 59 -6.05 5.53 -1.58
N ALA A 60 -5.00 5.63 -0.77
CA ALA A 60 -4.47 6.91 -0.34
C ALA A 60 -3.41 7.38 -1.32
N SER A 61 -3.49 8.65 -1.72
CA SER A 61 -2.36 9.36 -2.30
C SER A 61 -1.63 10.05 -1.15
N LEU A 62 -0.40 9.64 -0.89
CA LEU A 62 0.46 10.30 0.09
C LEU A 62 1.43 11.17 -0.69
N ASP A 63 1.33 12.49 -0.50
CA ASP A 63 2.25 13.44 -1.12
C ASP A 63 3.66 13.27 -0.54
N ASP A 64 4.67 13.47 -1.38
CA ASP A 64 6.05 13.62 -0.94
C ASP A 64 6.08 14.82 0.05
N GLN A 65 6.57 14.64 1.28
CA GLN A 65 6.49 15.54 2.45
C GLN A 65 5.22 15.45 3.33
N SER A 66 4.29 14.54 3.06
CA SER A 66 3.19 14.26 4.00
C SER A 66 3.74 13.78 5.34
N ALA A 67 3.17 14.27 6.45
CA ALA A 67 3.54 13.82 7.79
C ALA A 67 2.54 12.77 8.31
N LEU A 68 3.06 11.65 8.81
CA LEU A 68 2.30 10.72 9.64
C LEU A 68 2.64 10.97 11.11
N TYR A 69 1.68 11.48 11.88
CA TYR A 69 1.88 11.79 13.29
C TYR A 69 2.04 10.54 14.14
N GLN A 70 2.68 10.69 15.30
CA GLN A 70 2.85 9.61 16.26
C GLN A 70 1.49 8.99 16.63
N GLY A 71 1.43 7.65 16.66
CA GLY A 71 0.24 6.90 17.06
C GLY A 71 -0.90 6.94 16.05
N THR A 72 -0.72 7.62 14.90
CA THR A 72 -1.73 7.66 13.84
C THR A 72 -1.51 6.54 12.83
N GLU A 73 -2.61 6.13 12.21
CA GLU A 73 -2.64 5.18 11.11
C GLU A 73 -3.23 5.81 9.85
N VAL A 74 -2.74 5.40 8.69
CA VAL A 74 -3.34 5.71 7.40
C VAL A 74 -3.53 4.44 6.59
N THR A 75 -4.73 4.24 6.05
CA THR A 75 -5.00 3.14 5.13
C THR A 75 -4.44 3.48 3.76
N LEU A 76 -3.34 2.84 3.38
CA LEU A 76 -2.69 3.04 2.09
C LEU A 76 -3.54 2.48 0.95
N LEU A 77 -4.08 1.28 1.15
CA LEU A 77 -4.90 0.57 0.19
C LEU A 77 -5.86 -0.38 0.92
N ALA A 78 -7.09 -0.45 0.44
CA ALA A 78 -8.09 -1.39 0.92
C ALA A 78 -8.95 -1.86 -0.26
N PHE A 79 -9.23 -3.16 -0.31
CA PHE A 79 -10.13 -3.78 -1.28
C PHE A 79 -11.44 -4.10 -0.58
N GLU A 80 -12.53 -3.51 -1.07
CA GLU A 80 -13.84 -3.66 -0.47
C GLU A 80 -14.55 -4.88 -1.07
N GLY A 81 -15.33 -5.59 -0.25
CA GLY A 81 -16.09 -6.76 -0.69
C GLY A 81 -15.29 -8.07 -0.72
N THR A 82 -13.98 -8.05 -0.46
CA THR A 82 -13.16 -9.26 -0.36
C THR A 82 -13.64 -10.19 0.75
N GLN A 83 -14.26 -9.66 1.81
CA GLN A 83 -14.80 -10.50 2.88
C GLN A 83 -16.02 -11.34 2.47
N SER A 84 -16.71 -10.96 1.39
CA SER A 84 -17.93 -11.61 0.92
C SER A 84 -17.74 -12.39 -0.38
N ASP A 85 -16.59 -12.23 -1.04
CA ASP A 85 -16.23 -12.87 -2.30
C ASP A 85 -14.86 -13.55 -2.18
N ASN A 86 -14.88 -14.87 -2.03
CA ASN A 86 -13.68 -15.68 -1.83
C ASN A 86 -12.79 -15.74 -3.08
N GLU A 87 -13.37 -15.65 -4.28
CA GLU A 87 -12.60 -15.65 -5.52
C GLU A 87 -11.85 -14.33 -5.67
N LEU A 88 -12.54 -13.21 -5.40
CA LEU A 88 -11.92 -11.89 -5.35
C LEU A 88 -10.84 -11.84 -4.28
N HIS A 89 -11.12 -12.34 -3.07
CA HIS A 89 -10.14 -12.41 -1.99
C HIS A 89 -8.87 -13.15 -2.41
N ALA A 90 -9.01 -14.38 -2.92
CA ALA A 90 -7.88 -15.19 -3.36
C ALA A 90 -7.09 -14.49 -4.48
N LYS A 91 -7.79 -13.86 -5.43
CA LYS A 91 -7.17 -13.10 -6.52
C LYS A 91 -6.35 -11.92 -6.01
N ILE A 92 -6.89 -11.14 -5.08
CA ILE A 92 -6.17 -10.00 -4.50
C ILE A 92 -4.98 -10.47 -3.66
N CYS A 93 -5.13 -11.50 -2.82
CA CYS A 93 -4.01 -12.08 -2.07
C CYS A 93 -2.88 -12.56 -2.99
N ALA A 94 -3.22 -13.25 -4.07
CA ALA A 94 -2.23 -13.73 -5.04
C ALA A 94 -1.53 -12.58 -5.80
N ALA A 95 -2.21 -11.46 -6.04
CA ALA A 95 -1.62 -10.29 -6.63
C ALA A 95 -0.69 -9.54 -5.66
N LEU A 96 -1.13 -9.34 -4.41
CA LEU A 96 -0.34 -8.68 -3.37
C LEU A 96 0.92 -9.47 -3.04
N SER A 97 0.87 -10.81 -2.98
CA SER A 97 2.04 -11.65 -2.71
C SER A 97 3.15 -11.55 -3.76
N GLN A 98 2.87 -10.94 -4.92
CA GLN A 98 3.88 -10.67 -5.94
C GLN A 98 4.58 -9.33 -5.73
N LEU A 99 4.06 -8.46 -4.86
CA LEU A 99 4.54 -7.11 -4.63
C LEU A 99 5.47 -7.00 -3.42
N THR A 100 6.40 -6.05 -3.49
CA THR A 100 7.18 -5.57 -2.35
C THR A 100 6.92 -4.08 -2.19
N LEU A 101 6.52 -3.65 -1.00
CA LEU A 101 6.32 -2.25 -0.65
C LEU A 101 7.61 -1.70 -0.03
N GLU A 102 8.07 -0.57 -0.54
CA GLU A 102 9.16 0.23 0.01
C GLU A 102 8.66 1.62 0.39
N ILE A 103 9.00 2.06 1.59
CA ILE A 103 8.67 3.38 2.12
C ILE A 103 9.95 4.03 2.60
N LYS A 104 10.23 5.22 2.07
CA LYS A 104 11.28 6.10 2.61
C LYS A 104 10.62 7.20 3.41
N TYR A 105 11.13 7.43 4.62
CA TYR A 105 10.65 8.48 5.48
C TYR A 105 11.81 9.12 6.26
N GLU A 106 11.63 10.36 6.65
CA GLU A 106 12.53 11.09 7.54
C GLU A 106 11.88 11.20 8.92
N CYS A 107 12.61 10.82 9.97
CA CYS A 107 12.14 11.00 11.34
C CYS A 107 12.48 12.41 11.85
N ILE A 108 11.93 12.79 13.01
CA ILE A 108 12.14 14.10 13.64
C ILE A 108 13.61 14.48 13.91
N TYR A 109 14.53 13.50 13.89
CA TYR A 109 15.96 13.71 14.10
C TYR A 109 16.73 13.98 12.79
N GLY A 110 16.02 14.17 11.67
CA GLY A 110 16.62 14.39 10.35
C GLY A 110 17.23 13.14 9.71
N LYS A 111 17.01 11.94 10.29
CA LYS A 111 17.52 10.68 9.75
C LYS A 111 16.50 10.08 8.78
N ILE A 112 16.99 9.68 7.60
CA ILE A 112 16.19 8.99 6.60
C ILE A 112 16.26 7.48 6.84
N HIS A 113 15.09 6.85 6.88
CA HIS A 113 14.92 5.42 7.03
C HIS A 113 14.21 4.83 5.81
N THR A 114 14.53 3.59 5.50
CA THR A 114 13.84 2.80 4.46
C THR A 114 13.22 1.58 5.11
N PHE A 115 11.90 1.44 4.97
CA PHE A 115 11.16 0.25 5.36
C PHE A 115 10.79 -0.53 4.10
N LYS A 116 11.04 -1.84 4.08
CA LYS A 116 10.66 -2.72 2.97
C LYS A 116 9.93 -3.94 3.51
N VAL A 117 8.84 -4.31 2.86
CA VAL A 117 8.04 -5.48 3.23
C VAL A 117 7.52 -6.19 1.99
N LYS A 118 7.58 -7.53 2.00
CA LYS A 118 6.88 -8.36 1.02
C LYS A 118 5.42 -8.43 1.45
N LEU A 119 4.50 -8.07 0.55
CA LEU A 119 3.07 -8.04 0.82
C LEU A 119 2.45 -9.45 0.76
#